data_AF-A0A7C0W5F5-F1
#
_entry.id   AF-A0A7C0W5F5-F1
#
_cell.length_a   1.000
_cell.length_b   1.000
_cell.length_c   1.000
_cell.angle_alpha   90.00
_cell.angle_beta   90.00
_cell.angle_gamma   90.00
#
_symmetry.space_group_name_H-M   'P 1'
#
loop_
_entity.id
_entity.type
_entity.pdbx_description
1 polymer ?
#
loop_
_entity_poly.entity_id
_entity_poly.type
_entity_poly.pdbx_seq_one_letter_code
_entity_poly.pdbx_strand_id
1 'polypeptide(L)'
;MKRFVETISVVVRRWPWWTIVTMLAITVVLASFARQAKVASGQEGFAPDTPEIAASDQIRELFSTGSSEKVMQIILSGDNVISASGVRTVAAIESAIRSSDAAAYISDRSDRAGIVSYLGGVLRAAQMQGMDIGKLSDEQVKQLYKLSLQQAAPGQADYLRALASSKGRLDEATAPAGLVVVFLDTSALPQTGDDFSALVDIEKGIAATAEQHSSGGIDVQAFSMLLLMGDEFDFSAEVGRLFLSAFLIILLILGYVYYVRPRGGRTGWGAIRRTVADVALTLAVIMGGRVWMQGFGVLRGPDHLGVIGGLNQITQIIPILLIGLG
;
A
#
# COMPACT_ATOMS: atom_id res chain seq x y z
N MET A 1 7.77 -40.93 -25.21
CA MET A 1 8.37 -40.54 -23.92
C MET A 1 9.53 -41.43 -23.48
N LYS A 2 9.34 -42.75 -23.30
CA LYS A 2 10.40 -43.65 -22.78
C LYS A 2 11.72 -43.62 -23.57
N ARG A 3 11.66 -43.75 -24.90
CA ARG A 3 12.85 -43.69 -25.80
C ARG A 3 13.58 -42.33 -25.76
N PHE A 4 12.84 -41.24 -25.55
CA PHE A 4 13.41 -39.89 -25.44
C PHE A 4 14.20 -39.73 -24.13
N VAL A 5 13.62 -40.18 -23.02
CA VAL A 5 14.29 -40.19 -21.70
C VAL A 5 15.52 -41.09 -21.71
N GLU A 6 15.45 -42.25 -22.35
CA GLU A 6 16.59 -43.18 -22.50
C GLU A 6 17.72 -42.53 -23.31
N THR A 7 17.40 -41.83 -24.39
CA THR A 7 18.39 -41.15 -25.24
C THR A 7 19.11 -40.03 -24.48
N ILE A 8 18.36 -39.19 -23.76
CA ILE A 8 18.95 -38.13 -22.92
C ILE A 8 19.82 -38.74 -21.82
N SER A 9 19.35 -39.81 -21.18
CA SER A 9 20.10 -40.49 -20.11
C SER A 9 21.44 -41.04 -20.59
N VAL A 10 21.51 -41.55 -21.83
CA VAL A 10 22.77 -42.01 -22.44
C VAL A 10 23.73 -40.84 -22.67
N VAL A 11 23.24 -39.72 -23.19
CA VAL A 11 24.07 -38.51 -23.43
C VAL A 11 24.64 -37.97 -22.12
N VAL A 12 23.79 -37.82 -21.10
CA VAL A 12 24.20 -37.30 -19.78
C VAL A 12 25.22 -38.22 -19.10
N ARG A 13 25.05 -39.56 -19.23
CA ARG A 13 26.01 -40.52 -18.66
C ARG A 13 27.33 -40.56 -19.42
N ARG A 14 27.28 -40.44 -20.76
CA ARG A 14 28.49 -40.51 -21.58
C ARG A 14 29.32 -39.24 -21.36
N TRP A 15 28.70 -38.06 -21.41
CA TRP A 15 29.38 -36.75 -21.39
C TRP A 15 28.87 -35.84 -20.25
N PRO A 16 29.13 -36.22 -18.98
CA PRO A 16 28.58 -35.51 -17.82
C PRO A 16 29.12 -34.08 -17.69
N TRP A 17 30.41 -33.88 -17.93
CA TRP A 17 31.04 -32.55 -17.83
C TRP A 17 30.47 -31.56 -18.85
N TRP A 18 30.34 -31.97 -20.12
CA TRP A 18 29.75 -31.13 -21.17
C TRP A 18 28.30 -30.77 -20.88
N THR A 19 27.53 -31.70 -20.32
CA THR A 19 26.14 -31.45 -19.91
C THR A 19 26.07 -30.35 -18.85
N ILE A 20 26.91 -30.45 -17.80
CA ILE A 20 26.94 -29.46 -16.70
C ILE A 20 27.39 -28.09 -17.22
N VAL A 21 28.47 -28.03 -17.99
CA VAL A 21 28.99 -26.76 -18.55
C VAL A 21 27.95 -26.09 -19.44
N THR A 22 27.29 -26.86 -20.31
CA THR A 22 26.25 -26.32 -21.19
C THR A 22 25.05 -25.80 -20.40
N MET A 23 24.59 -26.56 -19.40
CA MET A 23 23.51 -26.12 -18.52
C MET A 23 23.87 -24.81 -17.80
N LEU A 24 25.08 -24.72 -17.24
CA LEU A 24 25.54 -23.51 -16.56
C LEU A 24 25.64 -22.33 -17.53
N ALA A 25 26.16 -22.53 -18.74
CA ALA A 25 26.24 -21.50 -19.77
C ALA A 25 24.85 -20.97 -20.13
N ILE A 26 23.88 -21.86 -20.39
CA ILE A 26 22.48 -21.47 -20.66
C ILE A 26 21.90 -20.71 -19.46
N THR A 27 22.16 -21.17 -18.24
CA THR A 27 21.68 -20.52 -17.02
C THR A 27 22.22 -19.11 -16.88
N VAL A 28 23.50 -18.88 -17.16
CA VAL A 28 24.13 -17.55 -17.11
C VAL A 28 23.54 -16.62 -18.17
N VAL A 29 23.34 -17.11 -19.39
CA VAL A 29 22.70 -16.34 -20.46
C VAL A 29 21.28 -15.96 -20.07
N LEU A 30 20.46 -16.92 -19.63
CA LEU A 30 19.09 -16.65 -19.20
C LEU A 30 19.02 -15.75 -17.96
N ALA A 31 19.99 -15.84 -17.05
CA ALA A 31 20.11 -14.94 -15.91
C ALA A 31 20.32 -13.48 -16.34
N SER A 32 21.09 -13.23 -17.41
CA SER A 32 21.25 -11.86 -17.93
C SER A 32 19.95 -11.28 -18.48
N PHE A 33 19.08 -12.12 -19.05
CA PHE A 33 17.74 -11.70 -19.48
C PHE A 33 16.77 -11.58 -18.31
N ALA A 34 16.83 -12.48 -17.33
CA ALA A 34 15.96 -12.45 -16.16
C ALA A 34 16.11 -11.15 -15.34
N ARG A 35 17.29 -10.53 -15.32
CA ARG A 35 17.51 -9.21 -14.68
C ARG A 35 16.78 -8.06 -15.38
N GLN A 36 16.38 -8.24 -16.63
CA GLN A 36 15.63 -7.25 -17.41
C GLN A 36 14.12 -7.42 -17.25
N ALA A 37 13.67 -8.37 -16.42
CA ALA A 37 12.26 -8.59 -16.16
C ALA A 37 11.64 -7.36 -15.51
N LYS A 38 10.82 -6.64 -16.27
CA LYS A 38 9.89 -5.64 -15.73
C LYS A 38 8.74 -6.41 -15.07
N VAL A 39 8.66 -6.30 -13.74
CA VAL A 39 7.53 -6.83 -12.99
C VAL A 39 6.42 -5.80 -13.07
N ALA A 40 5.26 -6.18 -13.60
CA ALA A 40 4.07 -5.34 -13.50
C ALA A 40 3.72 -5.20 -12.01
N SER A 41 4.06 -4.06 -11.41
CA SER A 41 3.79 -3.74 -10.00
C SER A 41 2.42 -3.07 -9.82
N GLY A 42 1.75 -2.69 -10.92
CA GLY A 42 0.39 -2.17 -10.92
C GLY A 42 -0.67 -3.28 -10.88
N GLN A 43 -1.92 -2.87 -10.63
CA GLN A 43 -3.11 -3.75 -10.72
C GLN A 43 -3.28 -4.41 -12.10
N GLU A 44 -2.61 -3.90 -13.13
CA GLU A 44 -2.55 -4.42 -14.50
C GLU A 44 -2.20 -5.93 -14.58
N GLY A 45 -1.39 -6.45 -13.65
CA GLY A 45 -1.06 -7.88 -13.60
C GLY A 45 -2.13 -8.78 -12.98
N PHE A 46 -3.15 -8.18 -12.36
CA PHE A 46 -4.25 -8.81 -11.62
C PHE A 46 -5.63 -8.45 -12.19
N ALA A 47 -5.71 -7.43 -13.04
CA ALA A 47 -6.93 -6.96 -13.66
C ALA A 47 -7.14 -7.72 -14.99
N PRO A 48 -8.23 -8.48 -15.15
CA PRO A 48 -8.61 -8.96 -16.47
C PRO A 48 -8.88 -7.77 -17.40
N ASP A 49 -8.67 -7.94 -18.71
CA ASP A 49 -9.09 -6.96 -19.72
C ASP A 49 -10.63 -6.90 -19.76
N THR A 50 -11.21 -6.16 -18.82
CA THR A 50 -12.65 -5.96 -18.72
C THR A 50 -13.02 -4.56 -19.21
N PRO A 51 -14.24 -4.36 -19.72
CA PRO A 51 -14.69 -3.04 -20.17
C PRO A 51 -14.65 -1.99 -19.05
N GLU A 52 -14.74 -2.40 -17.78
CA GLU A 52 -14.64 -1.52 -16.62
C GLU A 52 -13.23 -0.96 -16.42
N ILE A 53 -12.18 -1.74 -16.69
CA ILE A 53 -10.78 -1.28 -16.60
C ILE A 53 -10.48 -0.30 -17.73
N ALA A 54 -10.90 -0.63 -18.96
CA ALA A 54 -10.76 0.29 -20.09
C ALA A 54 -11.49 1.62 -19.85
N ALA A 55 -12.69 1.57 -19.26
CA ALA A 55 -13.41 2.78 -18.85
C ALA A 55 -12.67 3.56 -17.76
N SER A 56 -12.12 2.88 -16.74
CA SER A 56 -11.31 3.51 -15.70
C SER A 56 -10.05 4.18 -16.26
N ASP A 57 -9.35 3.54 -17.19
CA ASP A 57 -8.16 4.10 -17.83
C ASP A 57 -8.51 5.30 -18.70
N GLN A 58 -9.60 5.23 -19.45
CA GLN A 58 -10.11 6.37 -20.19
C GLN A 58 -10.54 7.53 -19.27
N ILE A 59 -11.16 7.23 -18.12
CA ILE A 59 -11.49 8.24 -17.11
C ILE A 59 -10.21 8.87 -16.56
N ARG A 60 -9.18 8.07 -16.26
CA ARG A 60 -7.88 8.59 -15.83
C ARG A 60 -7.25 9.46 -16.91
N GLU A 61 -7.17 9.01 -18.16
CA GLU A 61 -6.54 9.77 -19.23
C GLU A 61 -7.26 11.12 -19.47
N LEU A 62 -8.59 11.11 -19.49
CA LEU A 62 -9.40 12.28 -19.80
C LEU A 62 -9.61 13.23 -18.60
N PHE A 63 -9.62 12.71 -17.37
CA PHE A 63 -10.02 13.47 -16.17
C PHE A 63 -8.97 13.47 -15.04
N SER A 64 -7.89 12.69 -15.12
CA SER A 64 -6.80 12.71 -14.11
C SER A 64 -5.85 13.90 -14.26
N THR A 65 -5.90 14.64 -15.37
CA THR A 65 -5.11 15.86 -15.57
C THR A 65 -5.65 16.96 -14.65
N GLY A 66 -5.24 16.93 -13.38
CA GLY A 66 -5.57 17.97 -12.38
C GLY A 66 -5.98 17.46 -11.00
N SER A 67 -6.14 16.14 -10.78
CA SER A 67 -6.42 15.60 -9.45
C SER A 67 -5.18 14.98 -8.82
N SER A 68 -4.13 15.78 -8.60
CA SER A 68 -3.06 15.41 -7.67
C SER A 68 -3.49 15.65 -6.22
N GLU A 69 -4.77 15.50 -5.91
CA GLU A 69 -5.31 15.74 -4.57
C GLU A 69 -5.78 14.42 -3.96
N LYS A 70 -5.22 14.08 -2.80
CA LYS A 70 -5.72 13.03 -1.92
C LYS A 70 -6.57 13.63 -0.83
N VAL A 71 -7.52 12.85 -0.33
CA VAL A 71 -8.43 13.27 0.73
C VAL A 71 -8.25 12.38 1.94
N MET A 72 -7.93 13.02 3.06
CA MET A 72 -7.90 12.41 4.39
C MET A 72 -9.05 12.99 5.22
N GLN A 73 -9.62 12.17 6.09
CA GLN A 73 -10.75 12.53 6.94
C GLN A 73 -10.34 12.46 8.41
N ILE A 74 -10.80 13.40 9.22
CA ILE A 74 -10.65 13.39 10.67
C ILE A 74 -12.05 13.53 11.24
N ILE A 75 -12.44 12.53 12.03
CA ILE A 75 -13.77 12.39 12.61
C ILE A 75 -13.68 12.85 14.06
N LEU A 76 -14.55 13.78 14.43
CA LEU A 76 -14.74 14.20 15.82
C LEU A 76 -16.07 13.63 16.30
N SER A 77 -16.08 12.98 17.46
CA SER A 77 -17.26 12.34 18.05
C SER A 77 -17.44 12.75 19.51
N GLY A 78 -18.68 12.88 19.97
CA GLY A 78 -19.01 13.21 21.35
C GLY A 78 -20.52 13.39 21.53
N ASP A 79 -20.96 13.88 22.69
CA ASP A 79 -22.39 14.14 22.93
C ASP A 79 -22.92 15.27 22.03
N ASN A 80 -22.15 16.36 21.95
CA ASN A 80 -22.37 17.44 20.99
C ASN A 80 -21.06 18.06 20.55
N VAL A 81 -20.69 17.85 19.28
CA VAL A 81 -19.47 18.38 18.69
C VAL A 81 -19.61 19.83 18.22
N ILE A 82 -20.85 20.34 18.08
CA ILE A 82 -21.11 21.76 17.81
C ILE A 82 -21.17 22.49 19.15
N SER A 83 -20.00 22.67 19.76
CA SER A 83 -19.82 23.17 21.13
C SER A 83 -18.52 23.97 21.25
N ALA A 84 -18.31 24.63 22.39
CA ALA A 84 -17.08 25.35 22.68
C ALA A 84 -15.87 24.40 22.76
N SER A 85 -16.03 23.18 23.29
CA SER A 85 -14.97 22.17 23.23
C SER A 85 -14.68 21.78 21.77
N GLY A 86 -15.71 21.47 20.98
CA GLY A 86 -15.55 21.10 19.57
C GLY A 86 -14.83 22.16 18.73
N VAL A 87 -15.20 23.45 18.88
CA VAL A 87 -14.53 24.55 18.16
C VAL A 87 -13.07 24.68 18.57
N ARG A 88 -12.74 24.56 19.87
CA ARG A 88 -11.35 24.60 20.34
C ARG A 88 -10.55 23.41 19.80
N THR A 89 -11.14 22.22 19.81
CA THR A 89 -10.50 20.99 19.28
C THR A 89 -10.22 21.15 17.79
N VAL A 90 -11.19 21.60 16.98
CA VAL A 90 -10.97 21.83 15.54
C VAL A 90 -9.91 22.90 15.31
N ALA A 91 -9.95 24.03 16.00
CA ALA A 91 -8.95 25.09 15.86
C ALA A 91 -7.54 24.59 16.22
N ALA A 92 -7.43 23.77 17.27
CA ALA A 92 -6.16 23.19 17.69
C ALA A 92 -5.62 22.19 16.65
N ILE A 93 -6.47 21.32 16.10
CA ILE A 93 -6.11 20.38 15.03
C ILE A 93 -5.65 21.14 13.78
N GLU A 94 -6.43 22.13 13.32
CA GLU A 94 -6.09 22.95 12.15
C GLU A 94 -4.74 23.67 12.33
N SER A 95 -4.51 24.25 13.51
CA SER A 95 -3.24 24.90 13.84
C SER A 95 -2.08 23.91 13.92
N ALA A 96 -2.28 22.76 14.56
CA ALA A 96 -1.24 21.76 14.76
C ALA A 96 -0.78 21.17 13.42
N ILE A 97 -1.72 20.78 12.55
CA ILE A 97 -1.43 20.27 11.21
C ILE A 97 -0.67 21.32 10.39
N ARG A 98 -1.12 22.58 10.40
CA ARG A 98 -0.45 23.67 9.66
C ARG A 98 0.91 24.07 10.23
N SER A 99 1.22 23.70 11.47
CA SER A 99 2.54 23.90 12.08
C SER A 99 3.49 22.70 11.93
N SER A 100 2.98 21.58 11.43
CA SER A 100 3.75 20.34 11.25
C SER A 100 4.46 20.28 9.90
N ASP A 101 5.33 19.29 9.73
CA ASP A 101 5.97 18.99 8.44
C ASP A 101 4.96 18.67 7.33
N ALA A 102 3.73 18.27 7.70
CA ALA A 102 2.66 18.00 6.75
C ALA A 102 2.14 19.27 6.05
N ALA A 103 2.43 20.47 6.59
CA ALA A 103 1.94 21.74 6.06
C ALA A 103 2.34 21.99 4.61
N ALA A 104 3.53 21.50 4.20
CA ALA A 104 4.02 21.62 2.83
C ALA A 104 3.19 20.84 1.80
N TYR A 105 2.40 19.87 2.26
CA TYR A 105 1.59 18.99 1.41
C TYR A 105 0.10 19.31 1.46
N ILE A 106 -0.32 20.34 2.21
CA ILE A 106 -1.72 20.75 2.25
C ILE A 106 -2.07 21.47 0.95
N SER A 107 -3.11 21.02 0.25
CA SER A 107 -3.56 21.63 -1.00
C SER A 107 -4.52 22.78 -0.74
N ASP A 108 -3.97 23.99 -0.54
CA ASP A 108 -4.75 25.23 -0.48
C ASP A 108 -5.00 25.75 -1.90
N ARG A 109 -6.28 25.84 -2.30
CA ARG A 109 -6.71 26.37 -3.60
C ARG A 109 -7.38 27.73 -3.45
N SER A 110 -7.41 28.52 -4.52
CA SER A 110 -8.06 29.85 -4.51
C SER A 110 -9.56 29.79 -4.19
N ASP A 111 -10.21 28.66 -4.48
CA ASP A 111 -11.64 28.40 -4.28
C ASP A 111 -11.95 27.54 -3.04
N ARG A 112 -10.94 26.91 -2.41
CA ARG A 112 -11.13 25.99 -1.28
C ARG A 112 -9.88 25.93 -0.40
N ALA A 113 -10.05 26.06 0.91
CA ALA A 113 -8.97 25.79 1.87
C ALA A 113 -8.59 24.30 1.89
N GLY A 114 -7.31 23.99 2.10
CA GLY A 114 -6.81 22.63 2.16
C GLY A 114 -7.22 21.86 3.42
N ILE A 115 -7.72 22.56 4.45
CA ILE A 115 -8.42 21.94 5.58
C ILE A 115 -9.83 22.54 5.64
N VAL A 116 -10.85 21.70 5.56
CA VAL A 116 -12.25 22.11 5.62
C VAL A 116 -12.94 21.37 6.75
N SER A 117 -13.46 22.13 7.72
CA SER A 117 -14.14 21.59 8.90
C SER A 117 -15.63 21.92 8.90
N TYR A 118 -16.43 21.05 9.52
CA TYR A 118 -17.85 21.32 9.81
C TYR A 118 -18.05 22.61 10.63
N LEU A 119 -17.04 23.05 11.39
CA LEU A 119 -17.03 24.30 12.16
C LEU A 119 -16.29 25.46 11.46
N GLY A 120 -15.84 25.30 10.22
CA GLY A 120 -15.07 26.32 9.51
C GLY A 120 -15.85 27.63 9.31
N GLY A 121 -17.18 27.57 9.28
CA GLY A 121 -18.05 28.75 9.31
C GLY A 121 -17.98 29.51 10.66
N VAL A 122 -17.96 28.78 11.77
CA VAL A 122 -17.85 29.34 13.14
C VAL A 122 -16.48 29.99 13.32
N LEU A 123 -15.40 29.31 12.92
CA LEU A 123 -14.04 29.82 13.04
C LEU A 123 -13.85 31.14 12.27
N ARG A 124 -14.31 31.20 11.02
CA ARG A 124 -14.27 32.44 10.22
C ARG A 124 -15.11 33.55 10.84
N ALA A 125 -16.33 33.23 11.31
CA ALA A 125 -17.20 34.23 11.93
C ALA A 125 -16.60 34.79 13.23
N ALA A 126 -16.01 33.93 14.07
CA ALA A 126 -15.32 34.34 15.29
C ALA A 126 -14.11 35.23 14.97
N GLN A 127 -13.31 34.86 13.96
CA GLN A 127 -12.17 35.65 13.52
C GLN A 127 -12.57 37.03 12.99
N MET A 128 -13.61 37.11 12.15
CA MET A 128 -14.12 38.39 11.62
C MET A 128 -14.66 39.32 12.71
N GLN A 129 -15.21 38.76 13.79
CA GLN A 129 -15.73 39.52 14.94
C GLN A 129 -14.67 39.79 16.02
N GLY A 130 -13.41 39.36 15.80
CA GLY A 130 -12.33 39.55 16.78
C GLY A 130 -12.53 38.78 18.09
N MET A 131 -13.30 37.68 18.06
CA MET A 131 -13.57 36.88 19.25
C MET A 131 -12.44 35.90 19.55
N ASP A 132 -12.15 35.72 20.83
CA ASP A 132 -11.19 34.74 21.34
C ASP A 132 -11.83 33.34 21.34
N ILE A 133 -11.37 32.48 20.43
CA ILE A 133 -11.85 31.09 20.25
C ILE A 133 -11.76 30.30 21.57
N GLY A 134 -10.73 30.56 22.38
CA GLY A 134 -10.53 29.90 23.66
C GLY A 134 -11.63 30.22 24.68
N LYS A 135 -12.34 31.34 24.52
CA LYS A 135 -13.33 31.85 25.48
C LYS A 135 -14.78 31.77 25.00
N LEU A 136 -15.02 31.21 23.82
CA LEU A 136 -16.38 31.02 23.33
C LEU A 136 -17.18 30.11 24.27
N SER A 137 -18.43 30.47 24.51
CA SER A 137 -19.43 29.62 25.16
C SER A 137 -20.18 28.78 24.12
N ASP A 138 -20.80 27.68 24.57
CA ASP A 138 -21.59 26.81 23.68
C ASP A 138 -22.72 27.57 22.98
N GLU A 139 -23.37 28.51 23.66
CA GLU A 139 -24.43 29.32 23.07
C GLU A 139 -23.91 30.28 22.00
N GLN A 140 -22.73 30.85 22.20
CA GLN A 140 -22.07 31.66 21.15
C GLN A 140 -21.71 30.80 19.94
N VAL A 141 -21.18 29.59 20.15
CA VAL A 141 -20.86 28.65 19.07
C VAL A 141 -22.11 28.28 18.26
N LYS A 142 -23.22 27.96 18.93
CA LYS A 142 -24.50 27.64 18.25
C LYS A 142 -25.00 28.83 17.42
N GLN A 143 -24.95 30.05 17.96
CA GLN A 143 -25.37 31.25 17.24
C GLN A 143 -24.51 31.47 15.99
N LEU A 144 -23.18 31.37 16.12
CA LEU A 144 -22.26 31.51 14.99
C LEU A 144 -22.44 30.40 13.96
N TYR A 145 -22.71 29.17 14.40
CA TYR A 145 -22.93 28.03 13.51
C TYR A 145 -24.17 28.28 12.64
N LYS A 146 -25.29 28.65 13.26
CA LYS A 146 -26.54 28.99 12.54
C LYS A 146 -26.34 30.18 11.60
N LEU A 147 -25.65 31.23 12.06
CA LEU A 147 -25.33 32.39 11.24
C LEU A 147 -24.49 31.99 10.02
N SER A 148 -23.50 31.13 10.20
CA SER A 148 -22.64 30.67 9.10
C SER A 148 -23.39 29.87 8.05
N LEU A 149 -24.36 29.05 8.46
CA LEU A 149 -25.22 28.31 7.53
C LEU A 149 -26.21 29.23 6.78
N GLN A 150 -26.68 30.30 7.42
CA GLN A 150 -27.57 31.29 6.78
C GLN A 150 -26.83 32.18 5.78
N GLN A 151 -25.55 32.47 6.04
CA GLN A 151 -24.70 33.33 5.20
C GLN A 151 -23.94 32.55 4.12
N ALA A 152 -23.94 31.22 4.16
CA ALA A 152 -23.27 30.39 3.17
C ALA A 152 -23.92 30.55 1.78
N ALA A 153 -23.10 30.55 0.73
CA ALA A 153 -23.56 30.59 -0.64
C ALA A 153 -24.46 29.37 -0.98
N PRO A 154 -25.36 29.46 -1.98
CA PRO A 154 -26.16 28.32 -2.44
C PRO A 154 -25.28 27.10 -2.73
N GLY A 155 -25.61 25.94 -2.15
CA GLY A 155 -24.83 24.69 -2.25
C GLY A 155 -23.69 24.55 -1.22
N GLN A 156 -23.07 25.64 -0.76
CA GLN A 156 -22.03 25.56 0.28
C GLN A 156 -22.62 25.23 1.66
N ALA A 157 -23.85 25.69 1.94
CA ALA A 157 -24.57 25.34 3.15
C ALA A 157 -24.83 23.82 3.25
N ASP A 158 -25.20 23.19 2.13
CA ASP A 158 -25.48 21.75 2.09
C ASP A 158 -24.21 20.93 2.25
N TYR A 159 -23.10 21.39 1.66
CA TYR A 159 -21.79 20.79 1.90
C TYR A 159 -21.38 20.87 3.38
N LEU A 160 -21.50 22.04 4.03
CA LEU A 160 -21.19 22.18 5.45
C LEU A 160 -22.10 21.32 6.35
N ARG A 161 -23.38 21.18 5.98
CA ARG A 161 -24.31 20.26 6.67
C ARG A 161 -23.89 18.80 6.50
N ALA A 162 -23.41 18.41 5.32
CA ALA A 162 -22.93 17.06 5.04
C ALA A 162 -21.67 16.68 5.83
N LEU A 163 -20.89 17.67 6.31
CA LEU A 163 -19.76 17.44 7.20
C LEU A 163 -20.18 17.17 8.65
N ALA A 164 -21.43 17.45 9.04
CA ALA A 164 -21.94 17.08 10.34
C ALA A 164 -22.73 15.77 10.24
N SER A 165 -22.77 15.00 11.34
CA SER A 165 -23.50 13.73 11.38
C SER A 165 -24.98 13.89 11.03
N SER A 166 -25.50 12.98 10.20
CA SER A 166 -26.93 12.89 9.88
C SER A 166 -27.82 12.57 11.08
N LYS A 167 -27.25 12.12 12.21
CA LYS A 167 -27.95 11.93 13.48
C LYS A 167 -28.12 13.23 14.28
N GLY A 168 -27.49 14.32 13.87
CA GLY A 168 -27.59 15.63 14.51
C GLY A 168 -28.85 16.40 14.13
N ARG A 169 -29.19 17.39 14.97
CA ARG A 169 -30.22 18.41 14.69
C ARG A 169 -29.53 19.74 14.45
N LEU A 170 -29.21 20.03 13.19
CA LEU A 170 -28.41 21.20 12.78
C LEU A 170 -29.16 22.52 12.90
N ASP A 171 -30.49 22.48 12.82
CA ASP A 171 -31.38 23.59 13.17
C ASP A 171 -31.25 24.01 14.64
N GLU A 172 -30.94 23.05 15.51
CA GLU A 172 -30.59 23.27 16.92
C GLU A 172 -29.07 23.48 17.14
N ALA A 173 -28.27 23.38 16.09
CA ALA A 173 -26.80 23.39 16.15
C ALA A 173 -26.27 22.31 17.11
N THR A 174 -26.77 21.09 16.96
CA THR A 174 -26.33 19.92 17.72
C THR A 174 -25.98 18.76 16.78
N ALA A 175 -24.85 18.10 17.02
CA ALA A 175 -24.47 16.90 16.27
C ALA A 175 -23.58 15.99 17.13
N PRO A 176 -23.78 14.65 17.09
CA PRO A 176 -22.93 13.72 17.83
C PRO A 176 -21.55 13.48 17.17
N ALA A 177 -21.41 13.84 15.89
CA ALA A 177 -20.13 13.76 15.20
C ALA A 177 -20.02 14.83 14.10
N GLY A 178 -18.78 15.17 13.74
CA GLY A 178 -18.43 16.14 12.72
C GLY A 178 -17.14 15.75 12.00
N LEU A 179 -17.02 16.17 10.75
CA LEU A 179 -15.93 15.81 9.85
C LEU A 179 -15.04 17.01 9.57
N VAL A 180 -13.74 16.78 9.66
CA VAL A 180 -12.69 17.65 9.10
C VAL A 180 -12.07 16.92 7.93
N VAL A 181 -11.99 17.58 6.79
CA VAL A 181 -11.46 17.04 5.53
C VAL A 181 -10.15 17.75 5.24
N VAL A 182 -9.08 16.98 5.07
CA VAL A 182 -7.74 17.46 4.73
C VAL A 182 -7.44 17.05 3.29
N PHE A 183 -7.13 18.03 2.45
CA PHE A 183 -6.75 17.85 1.06
C PHE A 183 -5.22 17.91 0.97
N LEU A 184 -4.62 16.87 0.39
CA LEU A 184 -3.18 16.72 0.25
C LEU A 184 -2.76 16.79 -1.21
N ASP A 185 -1.78 17.62 -1.54
CA ASP A 185 -1.21 17.70 -2.88
C ASP A 185 -0.12 16.64 -3.07
N THR A 186 -0.45 15.60 -3.84
CA THR A 186 0.46 14.52 -4.18
C THR A 186 1.51 14.93 -5.21
N SER A 187 1.33 16.05 -5.91
CA SER A 187 2.35 16.54 -6.86
C SER A 187 3.57 17.13 -6.14
N ALA A 188 3.40 17.53 -4.88
CA ALA A 188 4.45 18.05 -4.02
C ALA A 188 5.34 16.93 -3.42
N LEU A 189 4.99 15.66 -3.62
CA LEU A 189 5.77 14.53 -3.10
C LEU A 189 7.10 14.36 -3.86
N PRO A 190 8.17 13.93 -3.18
CA PRO A 190 9.41 13.57 -3.86
C PRO A 190 9.17 12.43 -4.86
N GLN A 191 9.49 12.64 -6.14
CA GLN A 191 9.33 11.63 -7.19
C GLN A 191 10.49 10.62 -7.19
N THR A 192 10.68 9.94 -6.06
CA THR A 192 11.78 8.99 -5.84
C THR A 192 11.38 7.54 -6.09
N GLY A 193 10.13 7.28 -6.50
CA GLY A 193 9.62 5.94 -6.80
C GLY A 193 9.06 5.19 -5.57
N ASP A 194 9.05 5.84 -4.42
CA ASP A 194 8.46 5.35 -3.15
C ASP A 194 7.43 6.34 -2.60
N ASP A 195 6.75 7.04 -3.50
CA ASP A 195 5.83 8.14 -3.24
C ASP A 195 4.64 7.68 -2.37
N PHE A 196 4.30 6.39 -2.45
CA PHE A 196 3.26 5.77 -1.61
C PHE A 196 3.66 5.72 -0.13
N SER A 197 4.87 5.28 0.19
CA SER A 197 5.35 5.19 1.57
C SER A 197 5.47 6.57 2.20
N ALA A 198 5.98 7.55 1.44
CA ALA A 198 6.04 8.94 1.88
C ALA A 198 4.66 9.52 2.20
N LEU A 199 3.64 9.23 1.36
CA LEU A 199 2.27 9.68 1.60
C LEU A 199 1.65 8.99 2.84
N VAL A 200 1.91 7.70 3.06
CA VAL A 200 1.48 6.98 4.27
C VAL A 200 2.07 7.63 5.52
N ASP A 201 3.36 7.96 5.51
CA ASP A 201 4.03 8.59 6.65
C ASP A 201 3.48 10.00 6.94
N ILE A 202 3.19 10.78 5.91
CA ILE A 202 2.54 12.09 6.05
C ILE A 202 1.15 11.93 6.68
N GLU A 203 0.31 11.04 6.17
CA GLU A 203 -1.03 10.82 6.71
C GLU A 203 -0.99 10.28 8.15
N LYS A 204 -0.03 9.40 8.49
CA LYS A 204 0.22 8.96 9.88
C LYS A 204 0.63 10.11 10.78
N GLY A 205 1.49 11.01 10.30
CA GLY A 205 1.89 12.21 11.03
C GLY A 205 0.70 13.14 11.31
N ILE A 206 -0.16 13.35 10.31
CA ILE A 206 -1.40 14.13 10.46
C ILE A 206 -2.34 13.44 11.45
N ALA A 207 -2.52 12.13 11.35
CA ALA A 207 -3.37 11.34 12.23
C ALA A 207 -2.93 11.46 13.69
N ALA A 208 -1.66 11.16 13.97
CA ALA A 208 -1.09 11.27 15.30
C ALA A 208 -1.20 12.69 15.87
N THR A 209 -1.01 13.72 15.04
CA THR A 209 -1.14 15.13 15.43
C THR A 209 -2.60 15.47 15.79
N ALA A 210 -3.56 15.00 14.99
CA ALA A 210 -4.98 15.26 15.23
C ALA A 210 -5.48 14.54 16.50
N GLU A 211 -5.14 13.27 16.66
CA GLU A 211 -5.62 12.41 17.75
C GLU A 211 -5.10 12.82 19.13
N GLN A 212 -3.95 13.50 19.21
CA GLN A 212 -3.45 14.11 20.45
C GLN A 212 -4.39 15.18 21.03
N HIS A 213 -5.33 15.70 20.24
CA HIS A 213 -6.24 16.77 20.65
C HIS A 213 -7.61 16.26 21.14
N SER A 214 -7.79 14.93 21.27
CA SER A 214 -8.94 14.32 21.94
C SER A 214 -9.06 14.84 23.38
N SER A 215 -10.02 15.75 23.61
CA SER A 215 -10.15 16.47 24.88
C SER A 215 -11.57 17.03 25.06
N GLY A 216 -11.96 17.30 26.31
CA GLY A 216 -13.24 17.96 26.61
C GLY A 216 -14.49 17.19 26.16
N GLY A 217 -14.44 15.85 26.22
CA GLY A 217 -15.53 14.97 25.79
C GLY A 217 -15.65 14.80 24.28
N ILE A 218 -14.66 15.28 23.52
CA ILE A 218 -14.55 15.09 22.08
C ILE A 218 -13.44 14.07 21.81
N ASP A 219 -13.83 12.96 21.19
CA ASP A 219 -12.93 11.94 20.66
C ASP A 219 -12.58 12.27 19.20
N VAL A 220 -11.30 12.21 18.86
CA VAL A 220 -10.77 12.53 17.53
C VAL A 220 -10.14 11.27 16.95
N GLN A 221 -10.55 10.90 15.75
CA GLN A 221 -10.01 9.74 15.02
C GLN A 221 -9.74 10.12 13.58
N ALA A 222 -8.54 9.81 13.09
CA ALA A 222 -8.21 10.00 11.70
C ALA A 222 -8.59 8.77 10.85
N PHE A 223 -8.99 9.03 9.60
CA PHE A 223 -9.38 7.99 8.66
C PHE A 223 -8.91 8.33 7.24
N SER A 224 -8.28 7.35 6.61
CA SER A 224 -8.06 7.31 5.17
C SER A 224 -7.88 5.86 4.74
N MET A 225 -8.07 5.56 3.46
CA MET A 225 -7.78 4.22 2.93
C MET A 225 -6.29 3.88 3.10
N LEU A 226 -5.40 4.86 3.08
CA LEU A 226 -3.97 4.65 3.23
C LEU A 226 -3.59 4.34 4.67
N LEU A 227 -4.25 4.93 5.66
CA LEU A 227 -4.06 4.54 7.06
C LEU A 227 -4.48 3.10 7.30
N LEU A 228 -5.59 2.65 6.70
CA LEU A 228 -6.01 1.24 6.76
C LEU A 228 -4.99 0.27 6.14
N MET A 229 -4.30 0.68 5.07
CA MET A 229 -3.26 -0.12 4.42
C MET A 229 -1.89 0.05 5.10
N GLY A 230 -1.65 1.19 5.75
CA GLY A 230 -0.37 1.58 6.34
C GLY A 230 -0.21 1.12 7.79
N ASP A 231 -1.30 0.88 8.51
CA ASP A 231 -1.29 0.30 9.86
C ASP A 231 -1.03 -1.21 9.87
N GLU A 232 -0.96 -1.86 8.70
CA GLU A 232 -0.24 -3.12 8.53
C GLU A 232 1.26 -2.85 8.68
N PHE A 233 1.70 -2.65 9.93
CA PHE A 233 3.09 -2.61 10.31
C PHE A 233 3.80 -3.83 9.72
N ASP A 234 4.47 -3.55 8.61
CA ASP A 234 5.47 -4.36 7.95
C ASP A 234 4.97 -5.54 7.12
N PHE A 235 4.00 -5.34 6.21
CA PHE A 235 3.72 -6.35 5.16
C PHE A 235 5.02 -6.87 4.51
N SER A 236 5.99 -5.99 4.24
CA SER A 236 7.28 -6.39 3.67
C SER A 236 8.17 -7.19 4.64
N ALA A 237 8.36 -6.76 5.90
CA ALA A 237 9.15 -7.57 6.83
C ALA A 237 8.43 -8.86 7.27
N GLU A 238 7.10 -8.84 7.37
CA GLU A 238 6.28 -10.01 7.66
C GLU A 238 6.34 -11.01 6.51
N VAL A 239 6.18 -10.56 5.27
CA VAL A 239 6.44 -11.38 4.07
C VAL A 239 7.88 -11.90 4.11
N GLY A 240 8.87 -11.06 4.41
CA GLY A 240 10.26 -11.49 4.56
C GLY A 240 10.44 -12.60 5.60
N ARG A 241 9.80 -12.46 6.77
CA ARG A 241 9.79 -13.44 7.87
C ARG A 241 9.07 -14.73 7.49
N LEU A 242 7.94 -14.64 6.80
CA LEU A 242 7.17 -15.78 6.32
C LEU A 242 7.95 -16.55 5.26
N PHE A 243 8.59 -15.87 4.32
CA PHE A 243 9.45 -16.51 3.33
C PHE A 243 10.69 -17.16 3.97
N LEU A 244 11.32 -16.49 4.93
CA LEU A 244 12.48 -17.05 5.65
C LEU A 244 12.09 -18.28 6.47
N SER A 245 10.97 -18.22 7.21
CA SER A 245 10.48 -19.34 8.02
C SER A 245 10.07 -20.52 7.13
N ALA A 246 9.36 -20.28 6.03
CA ALA A 246 9.04 -21.31 5.04
C ALA A 246 10.30 -21.94 4.43
N PHE A 247 11.30 -21.13 4.09
CA PHE A 247 12.59 -21.62 3.57
C PHE A 247 13.32 -22.51 4.59
N LEU A 248 13.35 -22.11 5.87
CA LEU A 248 13.94 -22.92 6.95
C LEU A 248 13.19 -24.24 7.15
N ILE A 249 11.86 -24.24 7.05
CA ILE A 249 11.05 -25.46 7.13
C ILE A 249 11.36 -26.40 5.97
N ILE A 250 11.47 -25.88 4.74
CA ILE A 250 11.85 -26.69 3.56
C ILE A 250 13.25 -27.30 3.75
N LEU A 251 14.21 -26.51 4.22
CA LEU A 251 15.56 -26.99 4.53
C LEU A 251 15.53 -28.10 5.58
N LEU A 252 14.71 -27.96 6.63
CA LEU A 252 14.55 -28.95 7.67
C LEU A 252 13.93 -30.24 7.12
N ILE A 253 12.87 -30.15 6.31
CA ILE A 253 12.19 -31.29 5.69
C ILE A 253 13.15 -32.01 4.73
N LEU A 254 13.80 -31.30 3.81
CA LEU A 254 14.77 -31.89 2.88
C LEU A 254 15.95 -32.52 3.62
N GLY A 255 16.48 -31.81 4.63
CA GLY A 255 17.53 -32.29 5.51
C GLY A 255 17.14 -33.61 6.19
N TYR A 256 15.95 -33.67 6.78
CA TYR A 256 15.41 -34.87 7.40
C TYR A 256 15.21 -36.02 6.39
N VAL A 257 14.57 -35.75 5.24
CA VAL A 257 14.29 -36.77 4.21
C VAL A 257 15.59 -37.40 3.70
N TYR A 258 16.60 -36.59 3.37
CA TYR A 258 17.88 -37.10 2.89
C TYR A 258 18.72 -37.74 4.00
N TYR A 259 18.58 -37.29 5.25
CA TYR A 259 19.29 -37.87 6.40
C TYR A 259 18.70 -39.21 6.87
N VAL A 260 17.38 -39.38 6.86
CA VAL A 260 16.69 -40.62 7.31
C VAL A 260 16.76 -41.72 6.26
N ARG A 261 16.83 -41.38 4.97
CA ARG A 261 17.03 -42.33 3.88
C ARG A 261 18.30 -42.03 3.08
N PRO A 262 19.49 -42.11 3.69
CA PRO A 262 20.73 -41.87 2.97
C PRO A 262 20.92 -43.03 1.98
N ARG A 263 20.85 -42.72 0.68
CA ARG A 263 21.17 -43.69 -0.37
C ARG A 263 22.64 -44.12 -0.20
N GLY A 264 22.86 -45.39 0.16
CA GLY A 264 24.18 -46.01 0.24
C GLY A 264 24.73 -46.35 1.63
N GLY A 265 23.88 -46.42 2.68
CA GLY A 265 24.24 -47.08 3.95
C GLY A 265 25.35 -46.40 4.79
N ARG A 266 25.65 -45.12 4.53
CA ARG A 266 26.68 -44.36 5.25
C ARG A 266 26.12 -43.81 6.56
N THR A 267 26.86 -43.92 7.67
CA THR A 267 26.51 -43.38 8.99
C THR A 267 27.44 -42.23 9.39
N GLY A 268 26.95 -41.28 10.20
CA GLY A 268 27.73 -40.18 10.75
C GLY A 268 28.01 -39.02 9.78
N TRP A 269 29.20 -38.43 9.84
CA TRP A 269 29.61 -37.24 9.06
C TRP A 269 29.49 -37.39 7.54
N GLY A 270 29.66 -38.61 7.03
CA GLY A 270 29.49 -38.91 5.60
C GLY A 270 28.03 -38.80 5.13
N ALA A 271 27.07 -39.07 6.02
CA ALA A 271 25.65 -38.85 5.74
C ALA A 271 25.32 -37.35 5.74
N ILE A 272 25.84 -36.59 6.71
CA ILE A 272 25.63 -35.14 6.80
C ILE A 272 26.14 -34.41 5.55
N ARG A 273 27.38 -34.68 5.11
CA ARG A 273 27.93 -34.05 3.90
C ARG A 273 27.11 -34.38 2.65
N ARG A 274 26.56 -35.59 2.57
CA ARG A 274 25.73 -36.01 1.44
C ARG A 274 24.36 -35.34 1.50
N THR A 275 23.73 -35.27 2.66
CA THR A 275 22.48 -34.53 2.88
C THR A 275 22.63 -33.07 2.47
N VAL A 276 23.70 -32.39 2.90
CA VAL A 276 23.96 -31.00 2.50
C VAL A 276 24.14 -30.87 0.99
N ALA A 277 24.89 -31.78 0.36
CA ALA A 277 25.07 -31.77 -1.10
C ALA A 277 23.76 -32.02 -1.87
N ASP A 278 22.91 -32.92 -1.38
CA ASP A 278 21.61 -33.23 -1.99
C ASP A 278 20.61 -32.07 -1.79
N VAL A 279 20.58 -31.45 -0.61
CA VAL A 279 19.79 -30.22 -0.35
C VAL A 279 20.27 -29.08 -1.26
N ALA A 280 21.57 -28.83 -1.31
CA ALA A 280 22.14 -27.76 -2.13
C ALA A 280 21.88 -27.99 -3.63
N LEU A 281 21.96 -29.23 -4.10
CA LEU A 281 21.64 -29.59 -5.48
C LEU A 281 20.16 -29.33 -5.80
N THR A 282 19.25 -29.73 -4.91
CA THR A 282 17.81 -29.48 -5.08
C THR A 282 17.50 -27.98 -5.12
N LEU A 283 18.09 -27.19 -4.21
CA LEU A 283 17.95 -25.74 -4.23
C LEU A 283 18.53 -25.10 -5.49
N ALA A 284 19.70 -25.55 -5.94
CA ALA A 284 20.33 -25.07 -7.17
C ALA A 284 19.46 -25.36 -8.41
N VAL A 285 18.81 -26.52 -8.45
CA VAL A 285 17.88 -26.88 -9.53
C VAL A 285 16.62 -26.01 -9.50
N ILE A 286 16.02 -25.78 -8.32
CA ILE A 286 14.85 -24.89 -8.17
C ILE A 286 15.20 -23.47 -8.60
N MET A 287 16.34 -22.94 -8.13
CA MET A 287 16.79 -21.60 -8.48
C MET A 287 17.11 -21.48 -9.98
N GLY A 288 17.75 -22.51 -10.57
CA GLY A 288 17.97 -22.61 -12.01
C GLY A 288 16.65 -22.60 -12.79
N GLY A 289 15.66 -23.37 -12.35
CA GLY A 289 14.32 -23.39 -12.95
C GLY A 289 13.64 -22.03 -12.95
N ARG A 290 13.71 -21.30 -11.81
CA ARG A 290 13.22 -19.93 -11.71
C ARG A 290 13.91 -18.99 -12.71
N VAL A 291 15.25 -19.01 -12.75
CA VAL A 291 16.04 -18.18 -13.68
C VAL A 291 15.68 -18.48 -15.12
N TRP A 292 15.51 -19.75 -15.47
CA TRP A 292 15.17 -20.15 -16.84
C TRP A 292 13.78 -19.68 -17.22
N MET A 293 12.77 -19.88 -16.36
CA MET A 293 11.42 -19.41 -16.64
C MET A 293 11.35 -17.89 -16.77
N GLN A 294 12.04 -17.14 -15.90
CA GLN A 294 12.12 -15.68 -16.01
C GLN A 294 12.86 -15.24 -17.29
N GLY A 295 14.00 -15.84 -17.60
CA GLY A 295 14.77 -15.50 -18.81
C GLY A 295 14.01 -15.81 -20.10
N PHE A 296 13.36 -16.98 -20.19
CA PHE A 296 12.48 -17.30 -21.31
C PHE A 296 11.23 -16.41 -21.35
N GLY A 297 10.70 -16.05 -20.19
CA GLY A 297 9.57 -15.12 -20.06
C GLY A 297 9.91 -13.75 -20.62
N VAL A 298 11.08 -13.21 -20.30
CA VAL A 298 11.58 -11.95 -20.86
C VAL A 298 11.77 -12.07 -22.36
N LEU A 299 12.46 -13.11 -22.84
CA LEU A 299 12.66 -13.34 -24.29
C LEU A 299 11.34 -13.45 -25.06
N ARG A 300 10.30 -14.01 -24.45
CA ARG A 300 8.96 -14.10 -25.05
C ARG A 300 8.08 -12.88 -24.80
N GLY A 301 8.51 -11.99 -23.92
CA GLY A 301 7.77 -10.82 -23.49
C GLY A 301 7.73 -9.69 -24.52
N PRO A 302 7.07 -8.58 -24.19
CA PRO A 302 6.79 -7.48 -25.11
C PRO A 302 8.05 -6.83 -25.69
N ASP A 303 9.13 -6.76 -24.90
CA ASP A 303 10.39 -6.11 -25.27
C ASP A 303 11.25 -6.94 -26.26
N HIS A 304 10.85 -8.18 -26.56
CA HIS A 304 11.58 -9.08 -27.47
C HIS A 304 10.65 -9.74 -28.51
N LEU A 305 10.17 -10.97 -28.26
CA LEU A 305 9.35 -11.71 -29.24
C LEU A 305 7.87 -11.34 -29.22
N GLY A 306 7.38 -10.66 -28.18
CA GLY A 306 5.99 -10.18 -28.09
C GLY A 306 4.92 -11.27 -28.07
N VAL A 307 5.27 -12.49 -27.65
CA VAL A 307 4.36 -13.66 -27.65
C VAL A 307 3.53 -13.72 -26.37
N ILE A 308 4.05 -13.18 -25.26
CA ILE A 308 3.36 -13.10 -23.97
C ILE A 308 3.41 -11.67 -23.42
N GLY A 309 2.46 -11.32 -22.54
CA GLY A 309 2.48 -10.08 -21.78
C GLY A 309 3.63 -10.00 -20.76
N GLY A 310 3.65 -8.92 -19.97
CA GLY A 310 4.62 -8.76 -18.88
C GLY A 310 4.54 -9.88 -17.84
N LEU A 311 5.66 -10.17 -17.17
CA LEU A 311 5.69 -11.15 -16.08
C LEU A 311 5.03 -10.54 -14.82
N ASN A 312 4.03 -11.21 -14.27
CA ASN A 312 3.38 -10.82 -13.01
C ASN A 312 3.91 -11.63 -11.81
N GLN A 313 3.56 -11.24 -10.59
CA GLN A 313 4.03 -11.93 -9.36
C GLN A 313 3.58 -13.40 -9.30
N ILE A 314 2.37 -13.72 -9.78
CA ILE A 314 1.82 -15.08 -9.76
C ILE A 314 2.64 -16.03 -10.65
N THR A 315 2.97 -15.60 -11.88
CA THR A 315 3.77 -16.39 -12.83
C THR A 315 5.20 -16.66 -12.33
N GLN A 316 5.71 -15.85 -11.40
CA GLN A 316 7.01 -16.07 -10.77
C GLN A 316 6.98 -17.13 -9.65
N ILE A 317 5.82 -17.39 -9.05
CA ILE A 317 5.66 -18.36 -7.95
C ILE A 317 5.36 -19.76 -8.49
N ILE A 318 4.65 -19.87 -9.62
CA ILE A 318 4.31 -21.15 -10.29
C ILE A 318 5.51 -22.12 -10.47
N PRO A 319 6.71 -21.70 -10.93
CA PRO A 319 7.84 -22.62 -11.09
C PRO A 319 8.28 -23.24 -9.76
N ILE A 320 8.21 -22.48 -8.67
CA ILE A 320 8.58 -22.95 -7.34
C ILE A 320 7.55 -24.00 -6.87
N LEU A 321 6.27 -23.77 -7.14
CA LEU A 321 5.21 -24.74 -6.81
C LEU A 321 5.34 -26.02 -7.64
N LEU A 322 5.49 -25.91 -8.96
CA LEU A 322 5.58 -27.07 -9.86
C LEU A 322 6.83 -27.93 -9.63
N ILE A 323 7.98 -27.32 -9.34
CA ILE A 323 9.24 -28.05 -9.13
C ILE A 323 9.37 -28.49 -7.66
N GLY A 324 8.87 -27.68 -6.72
CA GLY A 324 8.98 -27.90 -5.28
C GLY A 324 7.97 -28.90 -4.70
N LEU A 325 6.74 -28.95 -5.22
CA LEU A 325 5.72 -29.92 -4.76
C LEU A 325 5.70 -31.23 -5.57
N GLY A 326 6.16 -31.21 -6.82
CA GLY A 326 6.13 -32.37 -7.72
C GLY A 326 4.79 -32.56 -8.41
#